data_AF-A0A935U6Q3-F1
#
_entry.id   AF-A0A935U6Q3-F1
#
_cell.length_a   1.000
_cell.length_b   1.000
_cell.length_c   1.000
_cell.angle_alpha   90.00
_cell.angle_beta   90.00
_cell.angle_gamma   90.00
#
_symmetry.space_group_name_H-M   'P 1'
#
loop_
_entity.id
_entity.type
_entity.pdbx_description
1 polymer ?
#
loop_
_entity_poly.entity_id
_entity_poly.type
_entity_poly.pdbx_seq_one_letter_code
_entity_poly.pdbx_strand_id
1 'polypeptide(L)'
;MSEKIQAGDCVRIPDGRIGRVREVSAERCRVRVRRPTGGSHQFLFFQIRELERTACPKGWMSPEGYNRYLRVTLAKMHDRRSKRMTRGDRPASKA
;
A
#
# COMPACT_ATOMS: atom_id res chain seq x y z
N MET A 1 4.48 12.80 -22.65
CA MET A 1 4.26 11.36 -22.45
C MET A 1 3.61 11.19 -21.08
N SER A 2 2.34 10.79 -21.03
CA SER A 2 1.65 10.57 -19.75
C SER A 2 2.14 9.28 -19.13
N GLU A 3 3.18 9.37 -18.30
CA GLU A 3 3.66 8.23 -17.53
C GLU A 3 2.53 7.72 -16.64
N LYS A 4 2.06 6.50 -16.90
CA LYS A 4 1.04 5.86 -16.09
C LYS A 4 1.58 5.69 -14.66
N ILE A 5 0.77 6.07 -13.66
CA ILE A 5 1.08 5.82 -12.25
C ILE A 5 1.14 4.32 -12.00
N GLN A 6 2.22 3.86 -11.37
CA GLN A 6 2.45 2.44 -11.05
C GLN A 6 2.57 2.20 -9.54
N ALA A 7 2.44 0.95 -9.14
CA ALA A 7 2.72 0.54 -7.76
C ALA A 7 4.20 0.81 -7.42
N GLY A 8 4.43 1.43 -6.27
CA GLY A 8 5.75 1.86 -5.82
C GLY A 8 6.14 3.29 -6.18
N ASP A 9 5.39 3.95 -7.06
CA ASP A 9 5.61 5.36 -7.37
C ASP A 9 5.33 6.25 -6.14
N CYS A 10 6.08 7.35 -6.08
CA CYS A 10 5.80 8.45 -5.18
C CYS A 10 4.85 9.42 -5.88
N VAL A 11 3.77 9.79 -5.20
CA VAL A 11 2.73 10.68 -5.74
C VAL A 11 2.46 11.80 -4.76
N ARG A 12 2.25 13.01 -5.28
CA ARG A 12 1.69 14.12 -4.53
C ARG A 12 0.17 14.00 -4.59
N ILE A 13 -0.45 14.06 -3.42
CA ILE A 13 -1.92 14.03 -3.27
C ILE A 13 -2.46 15.47 -3.18
N PRO A 14 -3.77 15.71 -3.40
CA PRO A 14 -4.33 17.06 -3.48
C PRO A 14 -4.12 17.95 -2.25
N ASP A 15 -3.91 17.36 -1.08
CA ASP A 15 -3.60 18.10 0.15
C ASP A 15 -2.13 18.52 0.29
N GLY A 16 -1.32 18.27 -0.75
CA GLY A 16 0.10 18.62 -0.81
C GLY A 16 1.04 17.60 -0.19
N ARG A 17 0.54 16.58 0.51
CA ARG A 17 1.39 15.52 1.08
C ARG A 17 1.93 14.61 -0.02
N ILE A 18 3.08 13.99 0.27
CA ILE A 18 3.68 12.96 -0.58
C ILE A 18 3.30 11.58 -0.01
N GLY A 19 2.73 10.74 -0.87
CA GLY A 19 2.35 9.38 -0.57
C GLY A 19 3.02 8.37 -1.49
N ARG A 20 2.90 7.09 -1.11
CA ARG A 20 3.37 5.96 -1.91
C ARG A 20 2.24 5.15 -2.47
N VAL A 21 2.23 4.90 -3.77
CA VAL A 21 1.23 4.04 -4.39
C VAL A 21 1.49 2.60 -3.94
N ARG A 22 0.51 2.02 -3.25
CA ARG A 22 0.54 0.62 -2.83
C ARG A 22 -0.09 -0.30 -3.87
N GLU A 23 -1.15 0.18 -4.50
CA GLU A 23 -1.95 -0.60 -5.43
C GLU A 23 -2.58 0.36 -6.44
N VAL A 24 -2.61 -0.06 -7.70
CA VAL A 24 -3.25 0.65 -8.80
C VAL A 24 -4.37 -0.23 -9.32
N SER A 25 -5.58 0.31 -9.37
CA SER A 25 -6.74 -0.26 -10.06
C SER A 25 -7.01 0.56 -11.32
N ALA A 26 -7.98 0.13 -12.15
CA ALA A 26 -8.25 0.73 -13.45
C ALA A 26 -8.39 2.27 -13.42
N GLU A 27 -9.04 2.82 -12.39
CA GLU A 27 -9.25 4.28 -12.25
C GLU A 27 -8.71 4.87 -10.95
N ARG A 28 -8.49 4.03 -9.93
CA ARG A 28 -8.17 4.47 -8.57
C ARG A 28 -6.86 3.88 -8.10
N CYS A 29 -6.16 4.66 -7.29
CA CYS A 29 -4.93 4.24 -6.63
C CYS A 29 -5.12 4.23 -5.13
N ARG A 30 -4.56 3.20 -4.48
CA ARG A 30 -4.43 3.15 -3.03
C ARG A 30 -3.08 3.72 -2.63
N VAL A 31 -3.08 4.87 -1.98
CA VAL A 31 -1.88 5.61 -1.60
C VAL A 31 -1.65 5.50 -0.09
N ARG A 32 -0.44 5.10 0.30
CA ARG A 32 0.04 5.13 1.68
C ARG A 32 0.59 6.51 1.99
N VAL A 33 -0.03 7.21 2.93
CA VAL A 33 0.42 8.53 3.41
C VAL A 33 0.72 8.49 4.90
N ARG A 34 1.57 9.39 5.38
CA ARG A 34 1.74 9.62 6.81
C ARG A 34 0.53 10.41 7.33
N ARG A 35 0.01 10.05 8.51
CA ARG A 35 -1.03 10.86 9.15
C ARG A 35 -0.48 12.24 9.51
N PRO A 36 -1.31 13.31 9.44
CA PRO A 36 -0.88 14.64 9.87
C PRO A 36 -0.53 14.66 11.37
N THR A 37 -1.33 13.97 12.17
CA THR A 37 -1.17 13.85 13.61
C THR A 37 -0.65 12.45 13.96
N GLY A 38 0.68 12.29 13.97
CA GLY A 38 1.36 11.11 14.52
C GLY A 38 2.39 10.40 13.62
N GLY A 39 2.90 9.27 14.12
CA GLY A 39 3.87 8.41 13.41
C GLY A 39 3.25 7.28 12.60
N SER A 40 1.92 7.16 12.61
CA SER A 40 1.21 6.09 11.90
C SER A 40 0.94 6.43 10.45
N HIS A 41 0.75 5.38 9.65
CA HIS A 41 0.44 5.49 8.23
C HIS A 41 -1.05 5.27 8.01
N GLN A 42 -1.60 5.95 7.00
CA GLN A 42 -2.96 5.77 6.53
C GLN A 42 -2.94 5.37 5.05
N PHE A 43 -3.96 4.63 4.63
CA PHE A 43 -4.23 4.36 3.23
C PHE A 43 -5.40 5.21 2.79
N LEU A 44 -5.19 5.99 1.74
CA LEU A 44 -6.21 6.80 1.08
C LEU A 44 -6.42 6.29 -0.34
N PHE A 45 -7.61 6.53 -0.89
CA PHE A 45 -7.95 6.17 -2.25
C PHE A 45 -8.16 7.46 -3.04
N PHE A 46 -7.50 7.57 -4.18
CA PHE A 46 -7.59 8.72 -5.06
C PHE A 46 -7.80 8.27 -6.50
N GLN A 47 -8.43 9.10 -7.31
CA GLN A 47 -8.46 8.88 -8.74
C GLN A 47 -7.07 9.11 -9.32
N ILE A 48 -6.68 8.33 -10.34
CA ILE A 48 -5.36 8.47 -11.00
C ILE A 48 -5.14 9.91 -11.48
N ARG A 49 -6.21 10.58 -11.92
CA ARG A 49 -6.18 11.95 -12.44
C ARG A 49 -5.96 13.02 -11.38
N GLU A 50 -6.21 12.70 -10.11
CA GLU A 50 -6.02 13.61 -8.97
C GLU A 50 -4.60 13.51 -8.39
N LEU A 51 -3.79 12.60 -8.92
CA LEU A 51 -2.46 12.30 -8.41
C LEU A 51 -1.40 12.81 -9.37
N GLU A 52 -0.40 13.49 -8.81
CA GLU A 52 0.78 13.90 -9.56
C GLU A 52 1.95 12.99 -9.22
N ARG A 53 2.55 12.35 -10.23
CA ARG A 53 3.78 11.59 -10.04
C ARG A 53 4.90 12.55 -9.65
N THR A 54 5.64 12.21 -8.60
CA THR A 54 6.74 13.04 -8.11
C THR A 54 7.97 12.20 -7.79
N ALA A 55 9.14 12.83 -7.80
CA ALA A 55 10.36 12.16 -7.38
C ALA A 55 10.25 11.76 -5.90
N CYS A 56 10.73 10.56 -5.57
CA CYS A 56 10.72 10.12 -4.19
C CYS A 56 11.67 11.00 -3.34
N PRO A 57 11.22 11.52 -2.19
CA PRO A 57 12.06 12.36 -1.33
C PRO A 57 13.31 11.61 -0.86
N LYS A 58 14.38 12.36 -0.56
CA LYS A 58 15.61 11.80 0.01
C LYS A 58 15.30 11.05 1.30
N GLY A 59 15.83 9.83 1.44
CA GLY A 59 15.56 8.93 2.56
C GLY A 59 14.38 7.98 2.35
N TRP A 60 13.64 8.11 1.25
CA TRP A 60 12.66 7.10 0.85
C TRP A 60 13.35 5.99 0.08
N MET A 61 12.94 4.75 0.33
CA MET A 61 13.41 3.59 -0.41
C MET A 61 13.11 3.74 -1.91
N SER A 62 13.94 3.19 -2.79
CA SER A 62 13.65 3.23 -4.23
C SER A 62 12.32 2.53 -4.55
N PRO A 63 11.66 2.86 -5.68
CA PRO A 63 10.46 2.14 -6.13
C PRO A 63 10.64 0.62 -6.16
N GLU A 64 11.78 0.14 -6.65
CA GLU A 64 12.12 -1.28 -6.75
C GLU A 64 12.28 -1.91 -5.36
N GLY A 65 12.98 -1.22 -4.46
CA GLY A 65 13.14 -1.67 -3.07
C GLY A 65 11.81 -1.75 -2.34
N TYR A 66 10.93 -0.77 -2.57
CA TYR A 66 9.58 -0.77 -2.02
C TYR A 66 8.72 -1.91 -2.56
N ASN A 67 8.80 -2.18 -3.86
CA ASN A 67 8.05 -3.28 -4.48
C ASN A 67 8.53 -4.64 -3.95
N ARG A 68 9.84 -4.82 -3.75
CA ARG A 68 10.39 -6.03 -3.11
C ARG A 68 9.89 -6.18 -1.67
N TYR A 69 9.94 -5.11 -0.87
CA TYR A 69 9.41 -5.10 0.49
C TYR A 69 7.91 -5.42 0.52
N LEU A 70 7.14 -4.84 -0.40
CA LEU A 70 5.70 -5.02 -0.48
C LEU A 70 5.35 -6.48 -0.80
N ARG A 71 6.06 -7.12 -1.74
CA ARG A 71 5.89 -8.54 -2.05
C ARG A 71 6.06 -9.42 -0.81
N VAL A 72 7.15 -9.22 -0.06
CA VAL A 72 7.42 -9.99 1.16
C VAL A 72 6.36 -9.71 2.23
N THR A 73 5.96 -8.46 2.38
CA THR A 73 4.96 -8.05 3.38
C THR A 73 3.59 -8.66 3.08
N LEU A 74 3.15 -8.60 1.82
CA LEU A 74 1.88 -9.19 1.38
C LEU A 74 1.88 -10.71 1.53
N ALA A 75 2.99 -11.39 1.19
CA ALA A 75 3.13 -12.83 1.38
C ALA A 75 2.99 -13.21 2.87
N LYS A 76 3.65 -12.48 3.78
CA LYS A 76 3.51 -12.69 5.24
C LYS A 76 2.08 -12.44 5.74
N MET A 77 1.40 -11.42 5.20
CA MET A 77 0.00 -11.15 5.54
C MET A 77 -0.93 -12.27 5.08
N HIS A 78 -0.72 -12.78 3.87
CA HIS A 78 -1.48 -13.91 3.31
C HIS A 78 -1.29 -15.16 4.18
N ASP A 79 -0.05 -15.55 4.48
CA ASP A 79 0.26 -16.71 5.34
C ASP A 79 -0.42 -16.62 6.71
N ARG A 80 -0.40 -15.45 7.35
CA ARG A 80 -1.11 -15.22 8.62
C ARG A 80 -2.62 -15.39 8.48
N ARG A 81 -3.21 -14.91 7.39
CA ARG A 81 -4.64 -15.04 7.13
C ARG A 81 -5.02 -16.51 6.94
N SER A 82 -4.26 -17.24 6.12
CA SER A 82 -4.47 -18.67 5.87
C SER A 82 -4.34 -19.49 7.17
N LYS A 83 -3.34 -19.21 8.00
CA LYS A 83 -3.14 -19.86 9.32
C LYS A 83 -4.23 -19.54 10.33
N ARG A 84 -4.84 -18.36 10.25
CA ARG A 84 -5.97 -17.98 11.12
C ARG A 84 -7.25 -18.69 10.69
N MET A 85 -7.42 -18.94 9.39
CA MET A 85 -8.54 -19.72 8.86
C MET A 85 -8.47 -21.19 9.28
N THR A 86 -7.28 -21.80 9.22
CA THR A 86 -7.10 -23.21 9.62
C THR A 86 -7.19 -23.48 11.13
N ARG A 87 -7.14 -22.46 11.98
CA ARG A 87 -7.36 -22.61 13.44
C ARG A 87 -8.83 -22.47 13.86
N GLY A 88 -9.73 -22.13 12.94
CA GLY A 88 -11.17 -22.01 13.18
C GLY A 88 -11.96 -23.34 13.08
N ASP A 89 -11.39 -24.36 12.42
CA ASP A 89 -12.03 -25.65 12.20
C ASP A 89 -11.52 -26.74 13.16
N ARG A 90 -11.71 -26.55 14.47
CA ARG A 90 -11.78 -27.73 15.37
C ARG A 90 -13.26 -28.01 15.61
N PRO A 91 -13.81 -29.15 15.18
CA PRO A 91 -15.14 -29.53 15.61
C PRO A 91 -15.12 -29.62 17.14
N ALA A 92 -16.11 -29.01 17.78
CA ALA A 92 -16.34 -29.18 19.21
C ALA A 92 -16.76 -30.63 19.47
N SER A 93 -15.78 -31.52 19.65
CA SER A 93 -16.01 -32.86 20.18
C SER A 93 -16.48 -32.70 21.63
N LYS A 94 -17.80 -32.73 21.85
CA LYS A 94 -18.35 -32.97 23.19
C LYS A 94 -18.30 -34.49 23.45
N ALA A 95 -17.65 -34.82 24.56
CA ALA A 95 -17.60 -36.14 25.18
C ALA A 95 -18.96 -36.53 25.78
#